data_AF-A0A537ES24-F1
#
_entry.id   AF-A0A537ES24-F1
#
_cell.length_a   1.000
_cell.length_b   1.000
_cell.length_c   1.000
_cell.angle_alpha   90.00
_cell.angle_beta   90.00
_cell.angle_gamma   90.00
#
_symmetry.space_group_name_H-M   'P 1'
#
loop_
_entity.id
_entity.type
_entity.pdbx_description
1 polymer ?
#
loop_
_entity_poly.entity_id
_entity_poly.type
_entity_poly.pdbx_seq_one_letter_code
_entity_poly.pdbx_strand_id
1 'polypeptide(L)'
;MSLKSQRRLAADLLGGGLNRVWIDPEDIKPGKEAWVLKIRAIRRHLRWLRDKRQLAPGGYKTLLALAKGGVFRSRSHVDEYVKAHHLVRKR
;
A
#
# COMPACT_ATOMS: atom_id res chain seq x y z
N MET A 1 12.19 -15.73 -6.64
CA MET A 1 13.23 -16.14 -5.69
C MET A 1 13.00 -15.47 -4.35
N SER A 2 13.40 -16.09 -3.23
CA SER A 2 13.27 -15.50 -1.89
C SER A 2 14.54 -14.74 -1.49
N LEU A 3 14.39 -13.74 -0.61
CA LEU A 3 15.53 -12.97 -0.05
C LEU A 3 16.52 -13.89 0.67
N LYS A 4 16.08 -15.01 1.24
CA LYS A 4 16.94 -16.02 1.89
C LYS A 4 17.72 -16.86 0.87
N SER A 5 17.10 -17.18 -0.27
CA SER A 5 17.75 -17.83 -1.40
C SER A 5 18.79 -16.90 -2.03
N GLN A 6 18.45 -15.63 -2.22
CA GLN A 6 19.37 -14.59 -2.70
C GLN A 6 20.53 -14.36 -1.73
N ARG A 7 20.25 -14.34 -0.42
CA ARG A 7 21.29 -14.23 0.63
C ARG A 7 22.28 -15.39 0.62
N ARG A 8 21.79 -16.61 0.41
CA ARG A 8 22.62 -17.81 0.38
C ARG A 8 23.42 -17.92 -0.92
N LEU A 9 22.80 -17.66 -2.07
CA LEU A 9 23.49 -17.53 -3.35
C LEU A 9 24.56 -16.43 -3.31
N ALA A 10 24.25 -15.28 -2.70
CA ALA A 10 25.21 -14.18 -2.54
C ALA A 10 26.35 -14.53 -1.58
N ALA A 11 26.06 -15.24 -0.48
CA ALA A 11 27.07 -15.75 0.44
C ALA A 11 28.00 -16.76 -0.25
N ASP A 12 27.45 -17.70 -1.01
CA ASP A 12 28.19 -18.75 -1.72
C ASP A 12 29.03 -18.17 -2.89
N LEU A 13 28.51 -17.16 -3.61
CA LEU A 13 29.23 -16.47 -4.71
C LEU A 13 30.36 -15.55 -4.22
N LEU A 14 30.16 -14.87 -3.08
CA LEU A 14 31.15 -13.95 -2.50
C LEU A 14 32.14 -14.66 -1.56
N GLY A 15 32.01 -15.97 -1.38
CA GLY A 15 32.85 -16.77 -0.50
C GLY A 15 32.75 -16.37 0.98
N GLY A 16 31.64 -15.76 1.38
CA GLY A 16 31.46 -15.13 2.69
C GLY A 16 30.39 -15.81 3.55
N GLY A 17 30.46 -15.63 4.86
CA GLY A 17 29.43 -16.14 5.77
C GLY A 17 28.09 -15.40 5.61
N LEU A 18 26.98 -16.14 5.71
CA LEU A 18 25.59 -15.64 5.59
C LEU A 18 25.28 -14.37 6.43
N ASN A 19 25.89 -14.23 7.60
CA ASN A 19 25.69 -13.09 8.50
C ASN A 19 26.32 -11.77 8.00
N ARG A 20 27.20 -11.83 6.98
CA ARG A 20 27.82 -10.65 6.39
C ARG A 20 27.06 -10.12 5.17
N VAL A 21 26.07 -10.86 4.68
CA VAL A 21 25.24 -10.43 3.56
C VAL A 21 24.10 -9.57 4.10
N TRP A 22 24.24 -8.26 3.96
CA TRP A 22 23.18 -7.30 4.23
C TRP A 22 22.33 -7.12 2.96
N ILE A 23 21.01 -7.29 3.09
CA ILE A 23 20.06 -7.03 2.00
C ILE A 23 19.31 -5.76 2.39
N ASP A 24 19.30 -4.79 1.47
CA ASP A 24 18.55 -3.55 1.62
C ASP A 24 17.07 -3.84 1.91
N PRO A 25 16.51 -3.36 3.03
CA PRO A 25 15.13 -3.65 3.45
C PRO A 25 14.08 -3.02 2.54
N GLU A 26 14.50 -2.10 1.66
CA GLU A 26 13.71 -1.54 0.58
C GLU A 26 13.49 -2.53 -0.57
N ASP A 27 14.11 -3.73 -0.62
CA ASP A 27 13.99 -4.69 -1.73
C ASP A 27 12.62 -5.44 -1.78
N ILE A 28 11.59 -4.61 -1.98
CA ILE A 28 10.68 -4.53 -3.13
C ILE A 28 9.96 -5.85 -3.48
N LYS A 29 8.63 -5.89 -3.28
CA LYS A 29 7.72 -6.72 -4.08
C LYS A 29 7.49 -5.99 -5.42
N PRO A 30 8.21 -6.29 -6.51
CA PRO A 30 8.16 -5.45 -7.68
C PRO A 30 6.83 -5.66 -8.42
N GLY A 31 6.35 -4.60 -9.07
CA GLY A 31 5.21 -4.69 -10.00
C GLY A 31 3.88 -5.06 -9.33
N LYS A 32 3.27 -6.15 -9.81
CA LYS A 32 1.87 -6.50 -9.51
C LYS A 32 1.62 -6.72 -8.02
N GLU A 33 2.57 -7.32 -7.30
CA GLU A 33 2.38 -7.66 -5.89
C GLU A 33 2.34 -6.43 -4.98
N ALA A 34 3.24 -5.47 -5.16
CA ALA A 34 3.18 -4.20 -4.42
C ALA A 34 1.89 -3.44 -4.74
N TRP A 35 1.47 -3.41 -6.00
CA TRP A 35 0.23 -2.75 -6.39
C TRP A 35 -0.99 -3.41 -5.73
N VAL A 36 -1.06 -4.76 -5.72
CA VAL A 36 -2.13 -5.52 -5.06
C VAL A 36 -2.18 -5.21 -3.55
N LEU A 37 -1.03 -5.17 -2.87
CA LEU A 37 -0.98 -4.85 -1.45
C LEU A 37 -1.45 -3.41 -1.18
N LYS A 38 -0.98 -2.45 -2.00
CA LYS A 38 -1.34 -1.04 -1.91
C LYS A 38 -2.85 -0.83 -2.12
N ILE A 39 -3.41 -1.34 -3.22
CA ILE A 39 -4.83 -1.14 -3.53
C ILE A 39 -5.72 -1.83 -2.50
N ARG A 40 -5.33 -2.99 -1.95
CA ARG A 40 -6.06 -3.65 -0.86
C ARG A 40 -6.05 -2.80 0.41
N ALA A 41 -4.92 -2.19 0.77
CA ALA A 41 -4.82 -1.32 1.93
C ALA A 41 -5.73 -0.08 1.79
N ILE A 42 -5.72 0.56 0.62
CA ILE A 42 -6.59 1.71 0.32
C ILE A 42 -8.07 1.32 0.39
N ARG A 43 -8.47 0.22 -0.26
CA ARG A 43 -9.87 -0.23 -0.25
C ARG A 43 -10.37 -0.63 1.14
N ARG A 44 -9.51 -1.21 1.99
CA ARG A 44 -9.85 -1.47 3.39
C ARG A 44 -10.12 -0.17 4.15
N HIS A 45 -9.27 0.84 3.94
CA HIS A 45 -9.43 2.15 4.57
C HIS A 45 -10.74 2.83 4.16
N LEU A 46 -11.06 2.83 2.86
CA LEU A 46 -12.33 3.37 2.37
C LEU A 46 -13.56 2.65 2.94
N ARG A 47 -13.50 1.31 3.11
CA ARG A 47 -14.58 0.57 3.78
C ARG A 47 -14.72 0.98 5.24
N TRP A 48 -13.60 1.10 5.95
CA TRP A 48 -13.61 1.56 7.33
C TRP A 48 -14.23 2.96 7.48
N LEU A 49 -13.87 3.91 6.62
CA LEU A 49 -14.46 5.26 6.60
C LEU A 49 -15.98 5.22 6.34
N ARG A 50 -16.42 4.37 5.42
CA ARG A 50 -17.85 4.14 5.14
C ARG A 50 -18.58 3.56 6.36
N ASP A 51 -18.03 2.51 6.96
CA ASP A 51 -18.67 1.78 8.07
C ASP A 51 -18.75 2.66 9.33
N LYS A 52 -17.76 3.53 9.55
CA LYS A 52 -17.78 4.59 10.57
C LYS A 52 -18.70 5.77 10.23
N ARG A 53 -19.40 5.73 9.09
CA ARG A 53 -20.27 6.81 8.57
C ARG A 53 -19.55 8.16 8.48
N GLN A 54 -18.23 8.15 8.24
CA GLN A 54 -17.42 9.38 8.11
C GLN A 54 -17.45 9.96 6.69
N LEU A 55 -17.99 9.23 5.72
CA LEU A 55 -18.13 9.69 4.34
C LEU A 55 -19.56 10.17 4.08
N ALA A 56 -19.67 11.21 3.25
CA ALA A 56 -20.94 11.66 2.69
C ALA A 56 -21.63 10.54 1.89
N PRO A 57 -22.98 10.53 1.83
CA PRO A 57 -23.72 9.61 0.97
C PRO A 57 -23.21 9.69 -0.48
N GLY A 58 -22.86 8.54 -1.08
CA GLY A 58 -22.31 8.48 -2.45
C GLY A 58 -20.79 8.66 -2.56
N GLY A 59 -20.12 9.33 -1.60
CA GLY A 59 -18.68 9.58 -1.65
C GLY A 59 -17.82 8.32 -1.71
N TYR A 60 -18.26 7.22 -1.08
CA TYR A 60 -17.57 5.94 -1.12
C TYR A 60 -17.39 5.38 -2.55
N LYS A 61 -18.42 5.49 -3.41
CA LYS A 61 -18.34 4.96 -4.79
C LYS A 61 -17.33 5.77 -5.61
N THR A 62 -17.36 7.09 -5.49
CA THR A 62 -16.42 8.00 -6.16
C THR A 62 -14.98 7.71 -5.74
N LEU A 63 -14.72 7.62 -4.43
CA LEU A 63 -13.40 7.30 -3.91
C LEU A 63 -12.91 5.91 -4.35
N LEU A 64 -13.81 4.94 -4.46
CA LEU A 64 -13.44 3.61 -4.94
C LEU A 64 -13.04 3.61 -6.43
N ALA A 65 -13.73 4.41 -7.26
CA ALA A 65 -13.38 4.60 -8.67
C ALA A 65 -12.02 5.28 -8.81
N LEU A 66 -11.77 6.35 -8.05
CA LEU A 66 -10.47 7.04 -8.00
C LEU A 66 -9.35 6.10 -7.52
N ALA A 67 -9.61 5.24 -6.53
CA ALA A 67 -8.67 4.23 -6.08
C ALA A 67 -8.35 3.21 -7.18
N LYS A 68 -9.35 2.76 -7.95
CA LYS A 68 -9.15 1.87 -9.11
C LYS A 68 -8.29 2.54 -10.19
N GLY A 69 -8.42 3.85 -10.37
CA GLY A 69 -7.58 4.65 -11.26
C GLY A 69 -6.17 4.94 -10.74
N GLY A 70 -5.82 4.53 -9.51
CA GLY A 70 -4.47 4.70 -8.95
C GLY A 70 -4.17 6.10 -8.39
N VAL A 71 -5.20 6.93 -8.16
CA VAL A 71 -5.04 8.30 -7.65
C VAL A 71 -4.39 8.32 -6.24
N PHE A 72 -4.64 7.29 -5.43
CA PHE A 72 -4.15 7.25 -4.05
C PHE A 72 -2.79 6.56 -3.90
N ARG A 73 -1.85 7.27 -3.28
CA ARG A 73 -0.49 6.77 -3.00
C ARG A 73 -0.42 6.00 -1.67
N SER A 74 -1.22 6.40 -0.69
CA SER A 74 -1.26 5.85 0.67
C SER A 74 -2.65 6.06 1.31
N ARG A 75 -2.84 5.57 2.54
CA ARG A 75 -4.07 5.82 3.32
C ARG A 75 -4.19 7.29 3.73
N SER A 76 -3.09 7.91 4.14
CA SER A 76 -3.07 9.34 4.49
C SER A 76 -3.49 10.23 3.32
N HIS A 77 -3.08 9.89 2.09
CA HIS A 77 -3.51 10.61 0.90
C HIS A 77 -5.03 10.50 0.65
N VAL A 78 -5.65 9.37 1.04
CA VAL A 78 -7.11 9.24 1.02
C VAL A 78 -7.74 10.21 2.02
N ASP A 79 -7.21 10.28 3.23
CA ASP A 79 -7.76 11.16 4.28
C ASP A 79 -7.62 12.64 3.91
N GLU A 80 -6.47 13.02 3.37
CA GLU A 80 -6.21 14.36 2.85
C GLU A 80 -7.18 14.72 1.72
N TYR A 81 -7.38 13.81 0.76
CA TYR A 81 -8.33 14.00 -0.33
C TYR A 81 -9.77 14.13 0.18
N VAL A 82 -10.18 13.27 1.11
CA VAL A 82 -11.52 13.30 1.70
C VAL A 82 -11.79 14.63 2.42
N LYS A 83 -10.78 15.18 3.12
CA LYS A 83 -10.85 16.50 3.75
C LYS A 83 -10.91 17.63 2.72
N ALA A 84 -10.01 17.62 1.74
CA ALA A 84 -9.89 18.64 0.71
C ALA A 84 -11.15 18.78 -0.15
N HIS A 85 -11.80 17.65 -0.47
CA HIS A 85 -13.03 17.63 -1.28
C HIS A 85 -14.32 17.71 -0.45
N HIS A 86 -14.22 18.01 0.85
CA HIS A 86 -15.37 18.09 1.78
C HIS A 86 -16.28 16.85 1.74
N LEU A 87 -15.71 15.67 1.47
CA LEU A 87 -16.43 14.39 1.43
C LEU A 87 -16.65 13.80 2.82
N VAL A 88 -16.16 14.49 3.86
CA VAL A 88 -16.42 14.16 5.25
C VAL A 88 -17.88 14.44 5.57
N ARG A 89 -18.56 13.47 6.17
CA ARG A 89 -19.90 13.69 6.71
C ARG A 89 -19.81 14.70 7.86
N LYS A 90 -20.40 15.89 7.68
CA LYS A 90 -20.59 16.85 8.77
C LYS A 90 -21.54 16.22 9.80
N ARG A 91 -21.15 16.34 11.07
CA ARG A 91 -21.93 15.85 12.22
C ARG A 91 -23.17 16.69 12.42
#